data_AF-D3HN45-F1
#
_entry.id   AF-D3HN45-F1
#
_cell.length_a   1.000
_cell.length_b   1.000
_cell.length_c   1.000
_cell.angle_alpha   90.00
_cell.angle_beta   90.00
_cell.angle_gamma   90.00
#
_symmetry.space_group_name_H-M   'P 1'
#
loop_
_entity.id
_entity.type
_entity.pdbx_description
1 polymer ?
#
loop_
_entity_poly.entity_id
_entity_poly.type
_entity_poly.pdbx_seq_one_letter_code
_entity_poly.pdbx_strand_id
1 'polypeptide(L)'
;MNFNLEARTELATFIKDISNQSAFSKREIGKSVQKALSLFKRYSASPERSYLAQQEYLAELLAPLHKVNSIIYNKKNWWEKFVGFFGFISPEEEQLQSIIGIIEKSRTNAATTYNNIHYPNFIFRILHFFGFELKQVWQRNHYDHYQEKEKLTYLSHHLMGNVDLNHHEILQGKVRSSAYQHFLNDLSDFVHIQALGLDNQTKNLVNDLHKQIEDCSKFSYELDTIQVIKQLNNNKEVQQELVYDLSYQVQKSLFELPPGHSLIIPHGYVTANGGHATVIECKKINSQEVIFKIINTGAGETQTESYRTLFLSLISATLTRPVKVTSNMSIEEVLGTNFIEELLTPLIIEDGQSMEKMTALFLRLYHEGRLHDDKHLLTLQVNGVCAHSSLLAWFKTKVPEPTFLLFQFTTAQKALQRLDQFIANYNVSEFTEDISQVLLDLREAGKRTVEDAARQLIHEKRRITEERMQLQSQLSSLLDKKGKQIEDIPDLPQYLEKKLRKEQLTPNERKEIAETDSLTKWVEPTQRGGFWPFFTTEARPQGQSLSDPAKKAIIAKKIIAHDAFIYATESAFRI
;
A
#
# COMPACT_ATOMS: atom_id res chain seq x y z
N MET A 1 10.89 22.87 0.65
CA MET A 1 11.03 21.54 0.05
C MET A 1 11.10 20.53 1.17
N ASN A 2 10.31 19.46 1.11
CA ASN A 2 10.25 18.43 2.14
C ASN A 2 11.24 17.28 1.87
N PHE A 3 11.66 17.09 0.61
CA PHE A 3 12.67 16.09 0.21
C PHE A 3 13.67 16.68 -0.80
N ASN A 4 14.97 16.73 -0.45
CA ASN A 4 16.01 17.29 -1.31
C ASN A 4 16.62 16.23 -2.24
N LEU A 5 16.00 16.01 -3.40
CA LEU A 5 16.40 14.96 -4.35
C LEU A 5 17.87 15.06 -4.78
N GLU A 6 18.36 16.29 -5.03
CA GLU A 6 19.75 16.52 -5.42
C GLU A 6 20.72 16.13 -4.29
N ALA A 7 20.51 16.65 -3.09
CA ALA A 7 21.36 16.36 -1.94
C ALA A 7 21.37 14.86 -1.60
N ARG A 8 20.21 14.18 -1.67
CA ARG A 8 20.08 12.74 -1.42
C ARG A 8 20.82 11.92 -2.47
N THR A 9 20.76 12.31 -3.74
CA THR A 9 21.47 11.63 -4.83
C THR A 9 23.00 11.81 -4.72
N GLU A 10 23.46 13.01 -4.38
CA GLU A 10 24.87 13.28 -4.13
C GLU A 10 25.40 12.50 -2.91
N LEU A 11 24.61 12.43 -1.83
CA LEU A 11 24.94 11.67 -0.63
C LEU A 11 25.03 10.16 -0.92
N ALA A 12 24.07 9.60 -1.65
CA ALA A 12 24.10 8.19 -2.05
C ALA A 12 25.36 7.84 -2.86
N THR A 13 25.78 8.75 -3.75
CA THR A 13 27.03 8.61 -4.53
C THR A 13 28.25 8.59 -3.59
N PHE A 14 28.31 9.52 -2.64
CA PHE A 14 29.40 9.59 -1.65
C PHE A 14 29.48 8.33 -0.76
N ILE A 15 28.34 7.83 -0.29
CA ILE A 15 28.26 6.60 0.51
C ILE A 15 28.80 5.42 -0.31
N LYS A 16 28.43 5.31 -1.59
CA LYS A 16 28.90 4.25 -2.49
C LYS A 16 30.42 4.32 -2.70
N ASP A 17 30.96 5.52 -2.91
CA ASP A 17 32.40 5.74 -3.12
C ASP A 17 33.24 5.28 -1.92
N ILE A 18 32.78 5.55 -0.69
CA ILE A 18 33.46 5.14 0.55
C ILE A 18 33.22 3.67 0.87
N SER A 19 32.03 3.13 0.55
CA SER A 19 31.66 1.77 0.93
C SER A 19 32.56 0.70 0.32
N ASN A 20 33.10 0.96 -0.87
CA ASN A 20 33.96 0.05 -1.61
C ASN A 20 35.44 0.08 -1.18
N GLN A 21 35.83 0.96 -0.26
CA GLN A 21 37.22 1.10 0.18
C GLN A 21 37.47 0.34 1.49
N SER A 22 38.50 -0.52 1.47
CA SER A 22 38.97 -1.29 2.64
C SER A 22 40.12 -0.62 3.38
N ALA A 23 40.77 0.37 2.75
CA ALA A 23 41.89 1.08 3.32
C ALA A 23 41.85 2.54 2.85
N PHE A 24 42.18 3.46 3.75
CA PHE A 24 42.34 4.88 3.43
C PHE A 24 43.78 5.33 3.72
N SER A 25 44.39 6.01 2.76
CA SER A 25 45.61 6.81 2.91
C SER A 25 45.27 8.21 3.45
N LYS A 26 46.26 8.95 3.95
CA LYS A 26 46.06 10.34 4.43
C LYS A 26 45.37 11.23 3.38
N ARG A 27 45.76 11.09 2.11
CA ARG A 27 45.16 11.85 1.00
C ARG A 27 43.68 11.48 0.80
N GLU A 28 43.33 10.20 0.94
CA GLU A 28 41.94 9.74 0.80
C GLU A 28 41.08 10.18 1.98
N ILE A 29 41.63 10.18 3.21
CA ILE A 29 40.96 10.75 4.39
C ILE A 29 40.65 12.22 4.15
N GLY A 30 41.64 13.01 3.72
CA GLY A 30 41.46 14.44 3.40
C GLY A 30 40.41 14.67 2.31
N LYS A 31 40.39 13.86 1.25
CA LYS A 31 39.35 13.93 0.20
C LYS A 31 37.95 13.63 0.75
N SER A 32 37.80 12.58 1.56
CA SER A 32 36.53 12.21 2.18
C SER A 32 36.00 13.32 3.10
N VAL A 33 36.88 13.92 3.90
CA VAL A 33 36.53 15.06 4.78
C VAL A 33 36.09 16.28 3.96
N GLN A 34 36.83 16.64 2.91
CA GLN A 34 36.47 17.77 2.05
C GLN A 34 35.12 17.55 1.33
N LYS A 35 34.89 16.34 0.84
CA LYS A 35 33.63 15.98 0.18
C LYS A 35 32.46 16.03 1.18
N ALA A 36 32.61 15.46 2.36
CA ALA A 36 31.59 15.51 3.41
C ALA A 36 31.32 16.95 3.89
N LEU A 37 32.37 17.77 4.06
CA LEU A 37 32.21 19.18 4.41
C LEU A 37 31.45 19.95 3.31
N SER A 38 31.73 19.67 2.04
CA SER A 38 30.99 20.25 0.91
C SER A 38 29.51 19.83 0.95
N LEU A 39 29.22 18.53 1.13
CA LEU A 39 27.85 18.02 1.21
C LEU A 39 27.09 18.64 2.40
N PHE A 40 27.73 18.71 3.57
CA PHE A 40 27.16 19.33 4.76
C PHE A 40 26.87 20.83 4.55
N LYS A 41 27.82 21.59 3.99
CA LYS A 41 27.63 23.02 3.73
C LYS A 41 26.51 23.29 2.72
N ARG A 42 26.47 22.53 1.62
CA ARG A 42 25.40 22.66 0.62
C ARG A 42 24.04 22.34 1.22
N TYR A 43 23.93 21.23 1.95
CA TYR A 43 22.70 20.85 2.62
C TYR A 43 22.25 21.91 3.64
N SER A 44 23.18 22.40 4.46
CA SER A 44 22.88 23.41 5.49
C SER A 44 22.45 24.77 4.92
N ALA A 45 22.80 25.08 3.66
CA ALA A 45 22.36 26.30 3.00
C ALA A 45 20.87 26.24 2.58
N SER A 46 20.32 25.04 2.37
CA SER A 46 18.92 24.82 2.01
C SER A 46 18.44 23.47 2.55
N PRO A 47 18.28 23.34 3.89
CA PRO A 47 17.87 22.08 4.51
C PRO A 47 16.42 21.74 4.15
N GLU A 48 16.09 20.46 4.25
CA GLU A 48 14.71 19.98 4.15
C GLU A 48 13.89 20.56 5.31
N ARG A 49 12.60 20.87 5.07
CA ARG A 49 11.74 21.44 6.14
C ARG A 49 11.50 20.44 7.27
N SER A 50 11.33 19.17 6.93
CA SER A 50 11.16 18.09 7.90
C SER A 50 12.40 17.92 8.80
N TYR A 51 12.20 17.96 10.11
CA TYR A 51 13.27 17.68 11.08
C TYR A 51 13.66 16.20 11.07
N LEU A 52 12.71 15.30 10.75
CA LEU A 52 13.01 13.89 10.50
C LEU A 52 13.96 13.74 9.30
N ALA A 53 13.69 14.43 8.19
CA ALA A 53 14.53 14.43 7.00
C ALA A 53 15.96 14.90 7.30
N GLN A 54 16.08 16.02 8.03
CA GLN A 54 17.37 16.55 8.47
C GLN A 54 18.14 15.54 9.33
N GLN A 55 17.47 14.90 10.30
CA GLN A 55 18.10 13.91 11.15
C GLN A 55 18.62 12.70 10.35
N GLU A 56 17.81 12.19 9.43
CA GLU A 56 18.18 11.04 8.60
C GLU A 56 19.31 11.38 7.63
N TYR A 57 19.24 12.51 6.93
CA TYR A 57 20.31 12.96 6.03
C TYR A 57 21.65 13.07 6.76
N LEU A 58 21.65 13.72 7.93
CA LEU A 58 22.87 13.90 8.72
C LEU A 58 23.38 12.57 9.29
N ALA A 59 22.51 11.63 9.64
CA ALA A 59 22.89 10.28 10.06
C ALA A 59 23.53 9.48 8.92
N GLU A 60 22.95 9.53 7.71
CA GLU A 60 23.48 8.90 6.51
C GLU A 60 24.83 9.51 6.10
N LEU A 61 25.03 10.82 6.27
CA LEU A 61 26.30 11.49 6.05
C LEU A 61 27.37 11.11 7.08
N LEU A 62 26.99 10.84 8.33
CA LEU A 62 27.89 10.40 9.41
C LEU A 62 28.38 8.96 9.22
N ALA A 63 27.51 8.05 8.75
CA ALA A 63 27.84 6.63 8.58
C ALA A 63 29.17 6.36 7.84
N PRO A 64 29.43 6.95 6.64
CA PRO A 64 30.71 6.76 5.95
C PRO A 64 31.89 7.38 6.72
N LEU A 65 31.70 8.50 7.42
CA LEU A 65 32.77 9.14 8.21
C LEU A 65 33.17 8.28 9.42
N HIS A 66 32.19 7.71 10.13
CA HIS A 66 32.46 6.75 11.20
C HIS A 66 33.14 5.48 10.69
N LYS A 67 32.79 5.01 9.49
CA LYS A 67 33.50 3.89 8.84
C LYS A 67 34.97 4.24 8.59
N VAL A 68 35.26 5.42 8.03
CA VAL A 68 36.64 5.90 7.84
C VAL A 68 37.37 5.98 9.19
N ASN A 69 36.73 6.57 10.20
CA ASN A 69 37.31 6.68 11.55
C ASN A 69 37.61 5.31 12.18
N SER A 70 36.69 4.34 12.03
CA SER A 70 36.87 2.97 12.51
C SER A 70 38.04 2.27 11.82
N ILE A 71 38.17 2.41 10.49
CA ILE A 71 39.31 1.84 9.73
C ILE A 71 40.63 2.44 10.19
N ILE A 72 40.69 3.76 10.42
CA ILE A 72 41.89 4.42 10.95
C ILE A 72 42.21 3.88 12.35
N TYR A 73 41.23 3.88 13.25
CA TYR A 73 41.41 3.41 14.62
C TYR A 73 41.87 1.95 14.68
N ASN A 74 41.34 1.07 13.83
CA ASN A 74 41.70 -0.34 13.81
C ASN A 74 43.10 -0.60 13.23
N LYS A 75 43.64 0.29 12.40
CA LYS A 75 45.03 0.21 11.92
C LYS A 75 46.06 0.61 12.98
N LYS A 76 45.66 1.40 13.99
CA LYS A 76 46.57 1.88 15.04
C LYS A 76 46.96 0.77 16.01
N ASN A 77 48.24 0.73 16.36
CA ASN A 77 48.72 -0.11 17.46
C ASN A 77 48.24 0.44 18.81
N TRP A 78 48.43 -0.34 19.89
CA TRP A 78 47.93 0.02 21.22
C TRP A 78 48.53 1.34 21.74
N TRP A 79 49.79 1.64 21.40
CA TRP A 79 50.43 2.89 21.80
C TRP A 79 49.85 4.06 21.01
N GLU A 80 49.72 3.96 19.68
CA GLU A 80 49.07 4.99 18.85
C GLU A 80 47.63 5.29 19.28
N LYS A 81 46.89 4.30 19.79
CA LYS A 81 45.58 4.50 20.41
C LYS A 81 45.67 5.27 21.73
N PHE A 82 46.62 4.89 22.59
CA PHE A 82 46.79 5.52 23.90
C PHE A 82 47.34 6.96 23.79
N VAL A 83 48.32 7.27 22.93
CA VAL A 83 48.73 8.68 22.68
C VAL A 83 47.57 9.46 22.03
N GLY A 84 46.84 8.83 21.10
CA GLY A 84 45.69 9.44 20.42
C GLY A 84 44.57 9.85 21.38
N PHE A 85 44.37 9.14 22.48
CA PHE A 85 43.42 9.51 23.54
C PHE A 85 43.75 10.88 24.17
N PHE A 86 45.03 11.24 24.25
CA PHE A 86 45.49 12.55 24.76
C PHE A 86 45.53 13.64 23.67
N GLY A 87 44.94 13.40 22.50
CA GLY A 87 44.82 14.40 21.43
C GLY A 87 45.99 14.41 20.44
N PHE A 88 46.96 13.50 20.55
CA PHE A 88 48.04 13.38 19.58
C PHE A 88 47.61 12.54 18.38
N ILE A 89 46.79 13.13 17.53
CA ILE A 89 46.31 12.54 16.27
C ILE A 89 46.86 13.29 15.06
N SER A 90 46.78 12.68 13.88
CA SER A 90 47.21 13.35 12.65
C SER A 90 46.28 14.52 12.29
N PRO A 91 46.76 15.56 11.57
CA PRO A 91 45.90 16.67 11.14
C PRO A 91 44.68 16.21 10.34
N GLU A 92 44.81 15.15 9.54
CA GLU A 92 43.70 14.59 8.77
C GLU A 92 42.65 13.93 9.67
N GLU A 93 43.07 13.26 10.75
CA GLU A 93 42.16 12.71 11.77
C GLU A 93 41.49 13.79 12.59
N GLU A 94 42.20 14.86 12.94
CA GLU A 94 41.63 16.01 13.63
C GLU A 94 40.52 16.67 12.80
N GLN A 95 40.76 16.86 11.50
CA GLN A 95 39.74 17.36 10.57
C GLN A 95 38.54 16.39 10.46
N LEU A 96 38.78 15.09 10.44
CA LEU A 96 37.73 14.06 10.43
C LEU A 96 36.87 14.12 11.70
N GLN A 97 37.50 14.18 12.88
CA GLN A 97 36.78 14.30 14.15
C GLN A 97 36.02 15.62 14.25
N SER A 98 36.60 16.72 13.77
CA SER A 98 35.95 18.03 13.72
C SER A 98 34.67 18.01 12.87
N ILE A 99 34.74 17.46 11.64
CA ILE A 99 33.54 17.40 10.78
C ILE A 99 32.48 16.45 11.34
N ILE A 100 32.88 15.32 11.94
CA ILE A 100 31.96 14.42 12.65
C ILE A 100 31.24 15.20 13.76
N GLY A 101 31.98 15.90 14.63
CA GLY A 101 31.39 16.67 15.73
C GLY A 101 30.42 17.78 15.27
N ILE A 102 30.73 18.47 14.17
CA ILE A 102 29.84 19.50 13.59
C ILE A 102 28.53 18.88 13.09
N ILE A 103 28.62 17.76 12.38
CA ILE A 103 27.44 17.06 11.83
C ILE A 103 26.62 16.45 12.98
N GLU A 104 27.25 15.85 13.98
CA GLU A 104 26.59 15.29 15.18
C GLU A 104 25.84 16.35 15.99
N LYS A 105 26.44 17.54 16.17
CA LYS A 105 25.77 18.67 16.83
C LYS A 105 24.53 19.11 16.06
N SER A 106 24.64 19.21 14.74
CA SER A 106 23.52 19.59 13.87
C SER A 106 22.40 18.54 13.92
N ARG A 107 22.76 17.26 13.90
CA ARG A 107 21.82 16.13 14.02
C ARG A 107 21.11 16.13 15.38
N THR A 108 21.84 16.35 16.47
CA THR A 108 21.29 16.43 17.83
C THR A 108 20.28 17.57 17.97
N ASN A 109 20.56 18.71 17.35
CA ASN A 109 19.63 19.84 17.32
C ASN A 109 18.34 19.46 16.56
N ALA A 110 18.44 18.89 15.36
CA ALA A 110 17.28 18.45 14.59
C ALA A 110 16.44 17.40 15.36
N ALA A 111 17.09 16.41 15.97
CA ALA A 111 16.43 15.38 16.77
C ALA A 111 15.73 15.96 18.01
N THR A 112 16.33 16.97 18.65
CA THR A 112 15.73 17.65 19.80
C THR A 112 14.46 18.40 19.38
N THR A 113 14.49 19.11 18.25
CA THR A 113 13.31 19.80 17.72
C THR A 113 12.22 18.81 17.33
N TYR A 114 12.56 17.73 16.61
CA TYR A 114 11.64 16.64 16.29
C TYR A 114 10.97 16.08 17.54
N ASN A 115 11.76 15.73 18.58
CA ASN A 115 11.22 15.18 19.81
C ASN A 115 10.32 16.17 20.57
N ASN A 116 10.60 17.47 20.50
CA ASN A 116 9.76 18.49 21.11
C ASN A 116 8.39 18.61 20.43
N ILE A 117 8.32 18.36 19.13
CA ILE A 117 7.09 18.36 18.31
C ILE A 117 6.28 17.09 18.54
N HIS A 118 6.92 15.91 18.42
CA HIS A 118 6.24 14.61 18.46
C HIS A 118 5.92 14.11 19.87
N TYR A 119 6.61 14.64 20.88
CA TYR A 119 6.37 14.31 22.30
C TYR A 119 6.18 15.60 23.11
N PRO A 120 5.04 16.30 22.95
CA PRO A 120 4.85 17.63 23.55
C PRO A 120 4.75 17.58 25.09
N ASN A 121 4.24 16.48 25.67
CA ASN A 121 4.10 16.36 27.13
C ASN A 121 5.21 15.53 27.78
N PHE A 122 5.54 15.89 29.02
CA PHE A 122 6.55 15.22 29.84
C PHE A 122 6.32 13.71 29.99
N ILE A 123 5.07 13.28 30.19
CA ILE A 123 4.73 11.86 30.32
C ILE A 123 5.07 11.10 29.02
N PHE A 124 4.73 11.65 27.86
CA PHE A 124 5.06 11.03 26.57
C PHE A 124 6.57 10.98 26.31
N ARG A 125 7.32 12.01 26.76
CA ARG A 125 8.79 12.00 26.69
C ARG A 125 9.40 10.91 27.56
N ILE A 126 8.87 10.71 28.77
CA ILE A 126 9.30 9.61 29.66
C ILE A 126 8.99 8.25 29.02
N LEU A 127 7.77 8.06 28.53
CA LEU A 127 7.36 6.83 27.87
C LEU A 127 8.26 6.52 26.68
N HIS A 128 8.50 7.51 25.82
CA HIS A 128 9.42 7.38 24.69
C HIS A 128 10.86 7.07 25.13
N PHE A 129 11.34 7.70 26.21
CA PHE A 129 12.66 7.38 26.79
C PHE A 129 12.77 5.92 27.23
N PHE A 130 11.69 5.32 27.73
CA PHE A 130 11.62 3.90 28.08
C PHE A 130 11.29 2.98 26.88
N GLY A 131 11.22 3.51 25.66
CA GLY A 131 10.96 2.75 24.43
C GLY A 131 9.48 2.48 24.13
N PHE A 132 8.56 3.11 24.87
CA PHE A 132 7.13 3.05 24.54
C PHE A 132 6.82 4.03 23.41
N GLU A 133 6.41 3.51 22.27
CA GLU A 133 5.96 4.32 21.14
C GLU A 133 4.44 4.37 21.10
N LEU A 134 3.86 5.56 20.98
CA LEU A 134 2.40 5.77 20.85
C LEU A 134 1.77 4.90 19.75
N LYS A 135 2.50 4.66 18.65
CA LYS A 135 2.03 3.82 17.54
C LYS A 135 1.70 2.37 17.97
N GLN A 136 2.36 1.84 19.00
CA GLN A 136 2.15 0.48 19.49
C GLN A 136 0.80 0.34 20.23
N VAL A 137 0.23 1.44 20.74
CA VAL A 137 -1.08 1.44 21.42
C VAL A 137 -2.22 1.06 20.46
N TRP A 138 -2.04 1.36 19.18
CA TRP A 138 -3.03 1.12 18.14
C TRP A 138 -2.90 -0.25 17.48
N GLN A 139 -1.76 -0.93 17.66
CA GLN A 139 -1.48 -2.21 17.00
C GLN A 139 -2.24 -3.34 17.70
N ARG A 140 -3.28 -3.86 17.03
CA ARG A 140 -3.99 -5.07 17.44
C ARG A 140 -4.08 -6.03 16.26
N ASN A 141 -3.38 -7.15 16.39
CA ASN A 141 -3.13 -8.04 15.25
C ASN A 141 -4.25 -9.04 14.98
N HIS A 142 -5.20 -9.24 15.92
CA HIS A 142 -6.32 -10.18 15.71
C HIS A 142 -7.61 -9.69 16.37
N TYR A 143 -8.74 -10.12 15.80
CA TYR A 143 -10.10 -9.78 16.26
C TYR A 143 -10.34 -10.07 17.75
N ASP A 144 -9.78 -11.17 18.27
CA ASP A 144 -9.99 -11.57 19.67
C ASP A 144 -9.28 -10.64 20.67
N HIS A 145 -8.31 -9.85 20.19
CA HIS A 145 -7.60 -8.84 20.99
C HIS A 145 -8.26 -7.45 20.90
N TYR A 146 -9.31 -7.31 20.09
CA TYR A 146 -10.04 -6.05 19.98
C TYR A 146 -10.89 -5.80 21.22
N GLN A 147 -11.02 -4.53 21.57
CA GLN A 147 -12.02 -4.12 22.56
C GLN A 147 -13.42 -4.26 21.96
N GLU A 148 -14.46 -4.41 22.78
CA GLU A 148 -15.82 -4.69 22.32
C GLU A 148 -16.35 -3.67 21.30
N LYS A 149 -16.05 -2.38 21.48
CA LYS A 149 -16.40 -1.32 20.51
C LYS A 149 -15.68 -1.48 19.17
N GLU A 150 -14.43 -1.90 19.19
CA GLU A 150 -13.63 -2.13 17.99
C GLU A 150 -14.06 -3.42 17.27
N LYS A 151 -14.42 -4.47 18.01
CA LYS A 151 -15.09 -5.66 17.46
C LYS A 151 -16.36 -5.27 16.72
N LEU A 152 -17.22 -4.46 17.34
CA LEU A 152 -18.45 -3.99 16.68
C LEU A 152 -18.16 -3.15 15.42
N THR A 153 -17.13 -2.32 15.45
CA THR A 153 -16.66 -1.57 14.28
C THR A 153 -16.15 -2.49 13.16
N TYR A 154 -15.38 -3.54 13.51
CA TYR A 154 -14.98 -4.57 12.54
C TYR A 154 -16.20 -5.24 11.90
N LEU A 155 -17.19 -5.63 12.71
CA LEU A 155 -18.40 -6.29 12.22
C LEU A 155 -19.22 -5.37 11.31
N SER A 156 -19.32 -4.08 11.64
CA SER A 156 -20.08 -3.12 10.83
C SER A 156 -19.48 -2.91 9.44
N HIS A 157 -18.15 -2.86 9.34
CA HIS A 157 -17.43 -2.75 8.06
C HIS A 157 -17.85 -3.83 7.06
N HIS A 158 -18.16 -5.03 7.55
CA HIS A 158 -18.32 -6.23 6.73
C HIS A 158 -19.78 -6.63 6.51
N LEU A 159 -20.66 -6.28 7.45
CA LEU A 159 -22.03 -6.82 7.49
C LEU A 159 -23.12 -5.83 7.05
N MET A 160 -22.88 -4.52 7.14
CA MET A 160 -23.90 -3.52 6.76
C MET A 160 -24.30 -3.64 5.29
N GLY A 161 -23.35 -3.93 4.40
CA GLY A 161 -23.58 -4.02 2.95
C GLY A 161 -24.34 -2.80 2.41
N ASN A 162 -25.44 -3.06 1.71
CA ASN A 162 -26.31 -2.01 1.16
C ASN A 162 -27.44 -1.57 2.12
N VAL A 163 -27.49 -2.07 3.36
CA VAL A 163 -28.55 -1.74 4.33
C VAL A 163 -28.18 -0.49 5.13
N ASP A 164 -29.03 0.54 5.07
CA ASP A 164 -28.80 1.79 5.80
C ASP A 164 -28.99 1.66 7.31
N LEU A 165 -27.86 1.59 8.01
CA LEU A 165 -27.76 1.59 9.46
C LEU A 165 -27.00 2.83 9.97
N ASN A 166 -26.97 3.93 9.20
CA ASN A 166 -26.21 5.12 9.57
C ASN A 166 -26.78 5.87 10.79
N HIS A 167 -28.05 5.63 11.11
CA HIS A 167 -28.69 6.13 12.33
C HIS A 167 -28.11 5.51 13.62
N HIS A 168 -27.40 4.37 13.53
CA HIS A 168 -26.72 3.75 14.66
C HIS A 168 -25.27 4.26 14.75
N GLU A 169 -25.05 5.35 15.50
CA GLU A 169 -23.72 5.98 15.62
C GLU A 169 -22.62 5.02 16.11
N ILE A 170 -22.97 4.03 16.94
CA ILE A 170 -22.00 3.07 17.48
C ILE A 170 -21.40 2.15 16.41
N LEU A 171 -22.10 1.95 15.28
CA LEU A 171 -21.60 1.17 14.14
C LEU A 171 -20.61 1.97 13.28
N GLN A 172 -20.49 3.27 13.50
CA GLN A 172 -19.63 4.16 12.71
C GLN A 172 -18.21 4.18 13.27
N GLY A 173 -17.24 3.76 12.46
CA GLY A 173 -15.82 3.81 12.83
C GLY A 173 -15.26 5.23 12.78
N LYS A 174 -14.66 5.69 13.90
CA LYS A 174 -14.02 7.01 14.01
C LYS A 174 -12.50 6.98 13.82
N VAL A 175 -11.89 5.79 13.93
CA VAL A 175 -10.43 5.60 13.85
C VAL A 175 -10.08 5.13 12.44
N ARG A 176 -9.16 5.82 11.76
CA ARG A 176 -8.82 5.49 10.37
C ARG A 176 -7.97 4.23 10.30
N SER A 177 -6.96 4.10 11.16
CA SER A 177 -6.02 2.97 11.12
C SER A 177 -6.69 1.61 11.32
N SER A 178 -7.80 1.54 12.08
CA SER A 178 -8.51 0.29 12.30
C SER A 178 -9.02 -0.31 10.99
N ALA A 179 -9.51 0.49 10.04
CA ALA A 179 -9.95 -0.02 8.74
C ALA A 179 -8.82 -0.70 7.95
N TYR A 180 -7.60 -0.15 7.99
CA TYR A 180 -6.42 -0.72 7.34
C TYR A 180 -5.96 -2.00 8.04
N GLN A 181 -5.96 -2.01 9.38
CA GLN A 181 -5.61 -3.20 10.15
C GLN A 181 -6.63 -4.32 10.00
N HIS A 182 -7.92 -4.01 10.02
CA HIS A 182 -9.00 -4.96 9.80
C HIS A 182 -8.83 -5.63 8.43
N PHE A 183 -8.60 -4.81 7.39
CA PHE A 183 -8.37 -5.31 6.04
C PHE A 183 -7.09 -6.15 5.92
N LEU A 184 -6.00 -5.75 6.58
CA LEU A 184 -4.76 -6.52 6.65
C LEU A 184 -4.99 -7.90 7.27
N ASN A 185 -5.73 -7.96 8.37
CA ASN A 185 -6.07 -9.20 9.05
C ASN A 185 -6.97 -10.09 8.19
N ASP A 186 -7.93 -9.51 7.45
CA ASP A 186 -8.76 -10.26 6.51
C ASP A 186 -7.94 -10.87 5.37
N LEU A 187 -6.97 -10.13 4.81
CA LEU A 187 -6.05 -10.66 3.80
C LEU A 187 -5.20 -11.80 4.36
N SER A 188 -4.67 -11.64 5.58
CA SER A 188 -3.90 -12.69 6.25
C SER A 188 -4.75 -13.95 6.46
N ASP A 189 -5.96 -13.78 7.02
CA ASP A 189 -6.90 -14.87 7.23
C ASP A 189 -7.21 -15.58 5.92
N PHE A 190 -7.51 -14.84 4.85
CA PHE A 190 -7.86 -15.40 3.54
C PHE A 190 -6.78 -16.32 2.95
N VAL A 191 -5.50 -15.95 3.05
CA VAL A 191 -4.39 -16.77 2.53
C VAL A 191 -4.11 -17.99 3.41
N HIS A 192 -4.38 -17.90 4.72
CA HIS A 192 -4.08 -18.95 5.69
C HIS A 192 -5.21 -19.98 5.87
N ILE A 193 -6.42 -19.77 5.32
CA ILE A 193 -7.47 -20.79 5.33
C ILE A 193 -7.05 -21.95 4.43
N GLN A 194 -6.44 -22.97 5.03
CA GLN A 194 -5.92 -24.15 4.35
C GLN A 194 -7.00 -24.85 3.51
N ALA A 195 -8.24 -24.87 4.00
CA ALA A 195 -9.37 -25.51 3.33
C ALA A 195 -9.70 -24.90 1.96
N LEU A 196 -9.38 -23.61 1.72
CA LEU A 196 -9.64 -22.96 0.43
C LEU A 196 -8.74 -23.51 -0.69
N GLY A 197 -7.56 -24.05 -0.39
CA GLY A 197 -6.71 -24.65 -1.43
C GLY A 197 -6.33 -23.68 -2.57
N LEU A 198 -6.18 -22.38 -2.28
CA LEU A 198 -5.84 -21.36 -3.29
C LEU A 198 -4.56 -21.73 -4.07
N ASP A 199 -4.56 -21.44 -5.37
CA ASP A 199 -3.40 -21.68 -6.23
C ASP A 199 -2.23 -20.73 -5.91
N ASN A 200 -1.01 -21.11 -6.32
CA ASN A 200 0.20 -20.36 -5.99
C ASN A 200 0.24 -18.94 -6.59
N GLN A 201 -0.35 -18.71 -7.77
CA GLN A 201 -0.37 -17.38 -8.36
C GLN A 201 -1.29 -16.45 -7.56
N THR A 202 -2.48 -16.93 -7.18
CA THR A 202 -3.40 -16.19 -6.30
C THR A 202 -2.74 -15.91 -4.94
N LYS A 203 -2.10 -16.91 -4.32
CA LYS A 203 -1.39 -16.74 -3.04
C LYS A 203 -0.29 -15.67 -3.13
N ASN A 204 0.55 -15.74 -4.16
CA ASN A 204 1.63 -14.77 -4.34
C ASN A 204 1.08 -13.35 -4.55
N LEU A 205 0.05 -13.20 -5.39
CA LEU A 205 -0.61 -11.91 -5.61
C LEU A 205 -1.16 -11.33 -4.30
N VAL A 206 -1.88 -12.13 -3.51
CA VAL A 206 -2.45 -11.65 -2.24
C VAL A 206 -1.35 -11.35 -1.21
N ASN A 207 -0.27 -12.13 -1.15
CA ASN A 207 0.87 -11.86 -0.28
C ASN A 207 1.59 -10.55 -0.65
N ASP A 208 1.74 -10.25 -1.94
CA ASP A 208 2.31 -8.98 -2.41
C ASP A 208 1.42 -7.80 -2.01
N LEU A 209 0.08 -7.96 -2.10
CA LEU A 209 -0.89 -6.96 -1.67
C LEU A 209 -0.92 -6.81 -0.13
N HIS A 210 -0.76 -7.91 0.61
CA HIS A 210 -0.67 -7.90 2.07
C HIS A 210 0.48 -7.02 2.53
N LYS A 211 1.67 -7.17 1.91
CA LYS A 211 2.83 -6.33 2.22
C LYS A 211 2.55 -4.83 1.98
N GLN A 212 1.89 -4.49 0.87
CA GLN A 212 1.53 -3.10 0.57
C GLN A 212 0.56 -2.50 1.60
N ILE A 213 -0.41 -3.30 2.06
CA ILE A 213 -1.37 -2.89 3.09
C ILE A 213 -0.71 -2.82 4.47
N GLU A 214 0.25 -3.69 4.77
CA GLU A 214 1.01 -3.64 6.02
C GLU A 214 1.75 -2.32 6.18
N ASP A 215 2.46 -1.89 5.12
CA ASP A 215 3.16 -0.61 5.11
C ASP A 215 2.18 0.58 5.22
N CYS A 216 1.03 0.49 4.55
CA CYS A 216 -0.02 1.50 4.66
C CYS A 216 -0.71 1.54 6.05
N SER A 217 -0.86 0.39 6.70
CA SER A 217 -1.40 0.26 8.05
C SER A 217 -0.48 0.97 9.05
N LYS A 218 0.84 0.74 8.94
CA LYS A 218 1.87 1.45 9.72
C LYS A 218 1.75 2.97 9.55
N PHE A 219 1.69 3.46 8.31
CA PHE A 219 1.51 4.88 8.03
C PHE A 219 0.18 5.43 8.58
N SER A 220 -0.90 4.64 8.54
CA SER A 220 -2.19 5.05 9.10
C SER A 220 -2.16 5.17 10.63
N TYR A 221 -1.39 4.32 11.33
CA TYR A 221 -1.16 4.48 12.76
C TYR A 221 -0.36 5.74 13.11
N GLU A 222 0.57 6.14 12.23
CA GLU A 222 1.29 7.41 12.39
C GLU A 222 0.35 8.61 12.23
N LEU A 223 -0.56 8.57 11.25
CA LEU A 223 -1.60 9.59 11.11
C LEU A 223 -2.48 9.71 12.36
N ASP A 224 -2.92 8.57 12.93
CA ASP A 224 -3.73 8.57 14.16
C ASP A 224 -2.93 9.04 15.38
N THR A 225 -1.63 8.73 15.46
CA THR A 225 -0.73 9.26 16.48
C THR A 225 -0.60 10.78 16.38
N ILE A 226 -0.51 11.31 15.15
CA ILE A 226 -0.46 12.76 14.89
C ILE A 226 -1.76 13.45 15.29
N GLN A 227 -2.92 12.80 15.14
CA GLN A 227 -4.18 13.34 15.67
C GLN A 227 -4.14 13.49 17.19
N VAL A 228 -3.56 12.53 17.92
CA VAL A 228 -3.38 12.66 19.36
C VAL A 228 -2.42 13.80 19.70
N ILE A 229 -1.27 13.90 19.01
CA ILE A 229 -0.30 14.99 19.22
C ILE A 229 -0.97 16.35 19.00
N LYS A 230 -1.77 16.48 17.94
CA LYS A 230 -2.57 17.68 17.63
C LYS A 230 -3.53 18.02 18.77
N GLN A 231 -4.29 17.06 19.30
CA GLN A 231 -5.20 17.30 20.42
C GLN A 231 -4.47 17.79 21.68
N LEU A 232 -3.22 17.37 21.87
CA LEU A 232 -2.38 17.80 22.98
C LEU A 232 -1.68 19.14 22.71
N ASN A 233 -1.55 19.54 21.44
CA ASN A 233 -0.89 20.77 21.01
C ASN A 233 -1.60 21.41 19.81
N ASN A 234 -2.49 22.36 20.09
CA ASN A 234 -3.29 23.07 19.08
C ASN A 234 -2.51 24.15 18.29
N ASN A 235 -1.19 24.27 18.44
CA ASN A 235 -0.40 25.23 17.68
C ASN A 235 -0.36 24.85 16.19
N LYS A 236 -0.84 25.75 15.33
CA LYS A 236 -0.88 25.57 13.87
C LYS A 236 0.51 25.40 13.24
N GLU A 237 1.54 26.07 13.78
CA GLU A 237 2.91 25.90 13.30
C GLU A 237 3.40 24.48 13.56
N VAL A 238 3.13 23.93 14.74
CA VAL A 238 3.45 22.54 15.10
C VAL A 238 2.71 21.56 14.20
N GLN A 239 1.42 21.81 13.92
CA GLN A 239 0.65 20.97 12.99
C GLN A 239 1.26 20.98 11.58
N GLN A 240 1.73 22.14 11.11
CA GLN A 240 2.38 22.24 9.81
C GLN A 240 3.72 21.47 9.77
N GLU A 241 4.50 21.50 10.85
CA GLU A 241 5.73 20.68 10.95
C GLU A 241 5.42 19.17 10.87
N LEU A 242 4.31 18.71 11.48
CA LEU A 242 3.86 17.31 11.35
C LEU A 242 3.48 16.95 9.91
N VAL A 243 2.88 17.89 9.16
CA VAL A 243 2.61 17.72 7.72
C VAL A 243 3.93 17.57 6.95
N TYR A 244 4.95 18.38 7.25
CA TYR A 244 6.25 18.28 6.58
C TYR A 244 6.94 16.93 6.84
N ASP A 245 6.91 16.44 8.08
CA ASP A 245 7.50 15.15 8.45
C ASP A 245 6.80 13.97 7.74
N LEU A 246 5.46 13.94 7.73
CA LEU A 246 4.73 12.89 7.00
C LEU A 246 4.90 13.01 5.48
N SER A 247 4.96 14.23 4.95
CA SER A 247 5.22 14.45 3.54
C SER A 247 6.58 13.89 3.15
N TYR A 248 7.60 14.13 3.97
CA TYR A 248 8.92 13.56 3.78
C TYR A 248 8.89 12.03 3.77
N GLN A 249 8.18 11.38 4.70
CA GLN A 249 8.09 9.93 4.73
C GLN A 249 7.48 9.36 3.45
N VAL A 250 6.36 9.91 2.98
CA VAL A 250 5.72 9.47 1.73
C VAL A 250 6.66 9.71 0.53
N GLN A 251 7.32 10.86 0.49
CA GLN A 251 8.31 11.20 -0.54
C GLN A 251 9.50 10.24 -0.56
N LYS A 252 10.02 9.88 0.62
CA LYS A 252 11.08 8.88 0.79
C LYS A 252 10.62 7.50 0.32
N SER A 253 9.44 7.04 0.76
CA SER A 253 8.88 5.77 0.31
C SER A 253 8.70 5.73 -1.21
N LEU A 254 8.27 6.83 -1.83
CA LEU A 254 8.15 6.93 -3.29
C LEU A 254 9.51 6.87 -4.01
N PHE A 255 10.52 7.56 -3.46
CA PHE A 255 11.87 7.54 -3.99
C PHE A 255 12.46 6.13 -3.98
N GLU A 256 12.31 5.42 -2.85
CA GLU A 256 12.82 4.06 -2.64
C GLU A 256 11.97 2.96 -3.31
N LEU A 257 10.73 3.26 -3.69
CA LEU A 257 9.82 2.31 -4.33
C LEU A 257 10.46 1.74 -5.61
N PRO A 258 10.47 0.40 -5.81
CA PRO A 258 10.96 -0.16 -7.07
C PRO A 258 9.97 0.09 -8.22
N PRO A 259 10.43 0.18 -9.49
CA PRO A 259 9.55 0.21 -10.64
C PRO A 259 8.54 -0.94 -10.64
N GLY A 260 7.31 -0.66 -11.07
CA GLY A 260 6.20 -1.62 -11.09
C GLY A 260 5.46 -1.78 -9.75
N HIS A 261 6.06 -1.35 -8.63
CA HIS A 261 5.43 -1.41 -7.31
C HIS A 261 4.58 -0.17 -7.05
N SER A 262 3.73 -0.27 -6.03
CA SER A 262 2.83 0.78 -5.58
C SER A 262 2.92 1.00 -4.08
N LEU A 263 2.71 2.24 -3.68
CA LEU A 263 2.48 2.63 -2.29
C LEU A 263 1.03 3.12 -2.16
N ILE A 264 0.43 2.89 -1.00
CA ILE A 264 -0.92 3.36 -0.69
C ILE A 264 -0.81 4.53 0.28
N ILE A 265 -1.45 5.65 -0.08
CA ILE A 265 -1.51 6.87 0.73
C ILE A 265 -2.96 7.01 1.23
N PRO A 266 -3.20 6.89 2.54
CA PRO A 266 -4.47 7.28 3.13
C PRO A 266 -4.74 8.76 2.84
N HIS A 267 -5.93 9.07 2.32
CA HIS A 267 -6.35 10.43 2.00
C HIS A 267 -7.78 10.68 2.47
N GLY A 268 -8.24 11.93 2.49
CA GLY A 268 -9.49 12.29 3.16
C GLY A 268 -9.43 13.65 3.82
N TYR A 269 -10.43 13.94 4.63
CA TYR A 269 -10.45 15.09 5.52
C TYR A 269 -11.06 14.71 6.87
N VAL A 270 -10.77 15.53 7.88
CA VAL A 270 -11.39 15.46 9.21
C VAL A 270 -11.99 16.82 9.52
N THR A 271 -13.18 16.83 10.13
CA THR A 271 -13.80 18.03 10.73
C THR A 271 -14.36 17.65 12.10
N ALA A 272 -14.71 18.66 12.91
CA ALA A 272 -15.35 18.46 14.20
C ALA A 272 -16.66 17.64 14.13
N ASN A 273 -17.36 17.67 12.99
CA ASN A 273 -18.66 17.02 12.79
C ASN A 273 -18.56 15.68 12.05
N GLY A 274 -17.36 15.21 11.73
CA GLY A 274 -17.14 13.99 10.95
C GLY A 274 -16.05 14.14 9.90
N GLY A 275 -15.69 13.06 9.23
CA GLY A 275 -14.65 13.05 8.21
C GLY A 275 -15.02 12.15 7.03
N HIS A 276 -14.23 12.26 5.96
CA HIS A 276 -14.28 11.36 4.82
C HIS A 276 -12.91 10.73 4.62
N ALA A 277 -12.88 9.49 4.15
CA ALA A 277 -11.64 8.78 3.86
C ALA A 277 -11.68 8.17 2.46
N THR A 278 -10.54 8.23 1.80
CA THR A 278 -10.29 7.73 0.45
C THR A 278 -8.93 7.07 0.41
N VAL A 279 -8.69 6.29 -0.64
CA VAL A 279 -7.42 5.61 -0.87
C VAL A 279 -6.79 6.18 -2.12
N ILE A 280 -5.52 6.56 -2.03
CA ILE A 280 -4.72 6.93 -3.20
C ILE A 280 -3.64 5.88 -3.37
N GLU A 281 -3.60 5.24 -4.53
CA GLU A 281 -2.48 4.41 -4.92
C GLU A 281 -1.51 5.24 -5.77
N CYS A 282 -0.25 5.30 -5.37
CA CYS A 282 0.82 5.83 -6.21
C CYS A 282 1.68 4.67 -6.74
N LYS A 283 1.63 4.45 -8.06
CA LYS A 283 2.40 3.41 -8.73
C LYS A 283 3.60 4.02 -9.44
N LYS A 284 4.78 3.48 -9.17
CA LYS A 284 6.01 3.86 -9.88
C LYS A 284 6.08 3.10 -11.20
N ILE A 285 6.05 3.84 -12.31
CA ILE A 285 6.09 3.25 -13.65
C ILE A 285 7.53 2.90 -14.02
N ASN A 286 8.45 3.84 -13.79
CA ASN A 286 9.88 3.68 -14.04
C ASN A 286 10.67 4.55 -13.05
N SER A 287 11.99 4.74 -13.27
CA SER A 287 12.84 5.53 -12.38
C SER A 287 12.50 7.03 -12.34
N GLN A 288 11.67 7.53 -13.25
CA GLN A 288 11.38 8.95 -13.43
C GLN A 288 9.89 9.30 -13.33
N GLU A 289 8.98 8.34 -13.51
CA GLU A 289 7.55 8.60 -13.63
C GLU A 289 6.70 7.77 -12.68
N VAL A 290 5.61 8.39 -12.22
CA VAL A 290 4.60 7.81 -11.35
C VAL A 290 3.19 8.11 -11.86
N ILE A 291 2.23 7.28 -11.45
CA ILE A 291 0.81 7.50 -11.68
C ILE A 291 0.08 7.37 -10.34
N PHE A 292 -0.79 8.34 -10.05
CA PHE A 292 -1.73 8.29 -8.93
C PHE A 292 -3.10 7.80 -9.41
N LYS A 293 -3.66 6.82 -8.70
CA LYS A 293 -5.06 6.38 -8.80
C LYS A 293 -5.82 6.78 -7.55
N ILE A 294 -6.92 7.48 -7.73
CA ILE A 294 -7.77 8.01 -6.66
C ILE A 294 -8.99 7.11 -6.55
N ILE A 295 -9.11 6.42 -5.42
CA ILE A 295 -10.17 5.46 -5.12
C ILE A 295 -11.03 6.06 -4.03
N ASN A 296 -12.19 6.53 -4.45
CA ASN A 296 -13.15 7.22 -3.61
C ASN A 296 -14.53 6.62 -3.82
N THR A 297 -15.02 5.89 -2.82
CA THR A 297 -16.35 5.29 -2.83
C THR A 297 -17.47 6.26 -2.43
N GLY A 298 -17.15 7.52 -2.12
CA GLY A 298 -18.13 8.52 -1.66
C GLY A 298 -18.54 8.33 -0.19
N ALA A 299 -19.46 9.17 0.30
CA ALA A 299 -20.08 9.01 1.61
C ALA A 299 -21.62 8.98 1.46
N GLY A 300 -22.20 7.79 1.44
CA GLY A 300 -23.66 7.58 1.33
C GLY A 300 -24.22 7.64 -0.09
N GLU A 301 -25.53 7.36 -0.23
CA GLU A 301 -26.29 7.50 -1.50
C GLU A 301 -26.41 8.95 -1.97
N THR A 302 -26.15 9.90 -1.07
CA THR A 302 -26.07 11.31 -1.42
C THR A 302 -24.79 11.55 -2.20
N GLN A 303 -24.93 12.14 -3.39
CA GLN A 303 -23.81 12.70 -4.13
C GLN A 303 -23.04 13.63 -3.19
N THR A 304 -21.91 13.19 -2.62
CA THR A 304 -21.15 14.01 -1.71
C THR A 304 -20.69 15.27 -2.43
N GLU A 305 -21.09 16.43 -1.90
CA GLU A 305 -20.62 17.77 -2.28
C GLU A 305 -19.10 17.85 -2.36
N SER A 306 -18.39 17.01 -1.60
CA SER A 306 -16.93 16.93 -1.63
C SER A 306 -16.36 16.66 -3.02
N TYR A 307 -17.08 16.06 -3.96
CA TYR A 307 -16.58 15.90 -5.35
C TYR A 307 -17.64 16.19 -6.42
N ARG A 308 -18.76 16.79 -6.01
CA ARG A 308 -20.06 16.72 -6.71
C ARG A 308 -20.12 17.41 -8.07
N THR A 309 -19.26 18.39 -8.34
CA THR A 309 -19.39 19.24 -9.53
C THR A 309 -18.38 18.96 -10.66
N LEU A 310 -17.32 18.17 -10.44
CA LEU A 310 -16.30 17.91 -11.47
C LEU A 310 -16.26 16.45 -11.98
N PHE A 311 -16.94 15.52 -11.31
CA PHE A 311 -17.06 14.12 -11.71
C PHE A 311 -18.49 13.70 -12.07
N LEU A 312 -19.26 14.62 -12.68
CA LEU A 312 -20.57 14.31 -13.26
C LEU A 312 -20.41 13.19 -14.30
N SER A 313 -20.75 11.96 -13.91
CA SER A 313 -21.06 10.91 -14.85
C SER A 313 -22.25 11.41 -15.68
N LEU A 314 -22.07 11.48 -17.00
CA LEU A 314 -23.14 11.81 -17.94
C LEU A 314 -24.31 10.79 -17.92
N ILE A 315 -24.29 9.79 -17.03
CA ILE A 315 -25.29 8.75 -16.87
C ILE A 315 -25.61 8.61 -15.37
N SER A 316 -26.51 9.45 -14.91
CA SER A 316 -27.02 9.53 -13.53
C SER A 316 -28.13 8.50 -13.29
N ALA A 317 -27.77 7.21 -13.28
CA ALA A 317 -28.68 6.14 -12.83
C ALA A 317 -27.98 4.94 -12.18
N THR A 318 -26.65 4.81 -12.30
CA THR A 318 -25.89 3.66 -11.78
C THR A 318 -25.14 4.04 -10.49
N LEU A 319 -25.18 3.18 -9.47
CA LEU A 319 -24.38 3.27 -8.22
C LEU A 319 -22.87 3.07 -8.46
N THR A 320 -22.38 3.31 -9.68
CA THR A 320 -21.00 3.05 -10.09
C THR A 320 -20.36 4.28 -10.72
N ARG A 321 -19.05 4.47 -10.50
CA ARG A 321 -18.25 5.57 -11.07
C ARG A 321 -16.85 5.10 -11.44
N PRO A 322 -16.21 5.64 -12.50
CA PRO A 322 -14.83 5.28 -12.80
C PRO A 322 -13.87 5.72 -11.70
N VAL A 323 -12.87 4.89 -11.42
CA VAL A 323 -11.66 5.29 -10.68
C VAL A 323 -11.01 6.45 -11.42
N LYS A 324 -10.47 7.44 -10.71
CA LYS A 324 -9.72 8.53 -11.35
C LYS A 324 -8.25 8.22 -11.37
N VAL A 325 -7.57 8.53 -12.46
CA VAL A 325 -6.16 8.26 -12.66
C VAL A 325 -5.47 9.46 -13.28
N THR A 326 -4.26 9.75 -12.81
CA THR A 326 -3.45 10.82 -13.37
C THR A 326 -2.74 10.38 -14.65
N SER A 327 -2.44 11.33 -15.54
CA SER A 327 -1.38 11.15 -16.54
C SER A 327 -0.03 10.92 -15.82
N ASN A 328 0.96 10.34 -16.52
CA ASN A 328 2.30 10.18 -15.96
C ASN A 328 2.81 11.51 -15.41
N MET A 329 3.21 11.50 -14.14
CA MET A 329 3.83 12.65 -13.47
C MET A 329 5.30 12.35 -13.24
N SER A 330 6.17 13.34 -13.40
CA SER A 330 7.59 13.13 -13.09
C SER A 330 7.79 13.07 -11.58
N ILE A 331 8.66 12.16 -11.13
CA ILE A 331 9.04 12.05 -9.72
C ILE A 331 9.67 13.36 -9.25
N GLU A 332 10.45 14.03 -10.09
CA GLU A 332 11.01 15.35 -9.79
C GLU A 332 9.93 16.40 -9.50
N GLU A 333 8.85 16.44 -10.29
CA GLU A 333 7.71 17.33 -10.03
C GLU A 333 7.04 16.98 -8.69
N VAL A 334 6.76 15.70 -8.44
CA VAL A 334 6.08 15.25 -7.20
C VAL A 334 6.92 15.53 -5.95
N LEU A 335 8.24 15.36 -6.02
CA LEU A 335 9.16 15.58 -4.90
C LEU A 335 9.53 17.06 -4.72
N GLY A 336 9.65 17.81 -5.83
CA GLY A 336 10.08 19.21 -5.85
C GLY A 336 8.98 20.23 -5.58
N THR A 337 7.71 19.81 -5.63
CA THR A 337 6.53 20.65 -5.33
C THR A 337 5.91 20.30 -3.98
N ASN A 338 4.86 21.03 -3.60
CA ASN A 338 4.07 20.75 -2.40
C ASN A 338 2.99 19.67 -2.65
N PHE A 339 3.09 18.87 -3.72
CA PHE A 339 2.05 17.91 -4.11
C PHE A 339 1.65 16.94 -2.97
N ILE A 340 2.62 16.31 -2.33
CA ILE A 340 2.37 15.38 -1.21
C ILE A 340 1.89 16.13 0.04
N GLU A 341 2.38 17.35 0.25
CA GLU A 341 1.91 18.21 1.35
C GLU A 341 0.42 18.55 1.17
N GLU A 342 0.01 18.99 -0.03
CA GLU A 342 -1.39 19.27 -0.37
C GLU A 342 -2.29 18.03 -0.19
N LEU A 343 -1.77 16.81 -0.43
CA LEU A 343 -2.50 15.57 -0.16
C LEU A 343 -2.71 15.29 1.33
N LEU A 344 -1.76 15.65 2.18
CA LEU A 344 -1.80 15.30 3.61
C LEU A 344 -2.40 16.41 4.48
N THR A 345 -2.28 17.67 4.09
CA THR A 345 -2.84 18.82 4.83
C THR A 345 -4.29 18.63 5.26
N PRO A 346 -5.24 18.19 4.40
CA PRO A 346 -6.65 18.06 4.76
C PRO A 346 -6.93 17.04 5.87
N LEU A 347 -6.01 16.08 6.05
CA LEU A 347 -6.10 15.06 7.10
C LEU A 347 -5.67 15.59 8.47
N ILE A 348 -4.80 16.58 8.50
CA ILE A 348 -4.07 17.00 9.71
C ILE A 348 -4.58 18.36 10.19
N ILE A 349 -4.73 19.32 9.28
CA ILE A 349 -5.12 20.69 9.59
C ILE A 349 -6.65 20.83 9.45
N GLU A 350 -7.30 21.09 10.58
CA GLU A 350 -8.73 21.41 10.65
C GLU A 350 -8.91 22.92 10.70
N ASP A 351 -9.29 23.52 9.58
CA ASP A 351 -9.55 24.97 9.51
C ASP A 351 -10.87 25.32 8.83
N GLY A 352 -11.82 24.39 8.85
CA GLY A 352 -13.16 24.56 8.25
C GLY A 352 -13.18 24.43 6.73
N GLN A 353 -12.01 24.45 6.06
CA GLN A 353 -11.86 24.32 4.62
C GLN A 353 -11.29 22.96 4.19
N SER A 354 -11.18 22.00 5.11
CA SER A 354 -10.51 20.72 4.86
C SER A 354 -11.15 19.92 3.72
N MET A 355 -12.48 20.03 3.52
CA MET A 355 -13.16 19.41 2.37
C MET A 355 -12.74 20.04 1.03
N GLU A 356 -12.64 21.36 0.96
CA GLU A 356 -12.22 22.07 -0.25
C GLU A 356 -10.75 21.78 -0.55
N LYS A 357 -9.89 21.73 0.48
CA LYS A 357 -8.47 21.40 0.33
C LYS A 357 -8.24 19.97 -0.12
N MET A 358 -9.04 19.02 0.34
CA MET A 358 -8.99 17.62 -0.13
C MET A 358 -9.16 17.54 -1.65
N THR A 359 -9.93 18.44 -2.23
CA THR A 359 -10.39 18.31 -3.61
C THR A 359 -9.64 19.22 -4.56
N ALA A 360 -9.17 20.38 -4.07
CA ALA A 360 -8.44 21.39 -4.81
C ALA A 360 -7.32 20.82 -5.69
N LEU A 361 -6.49 19.91 -5.16
CA LEU A 361 -5.41 19.28 -5.92
C LEU A 361 -5.95 18.53 -7.16
N PHE A 362 -6.99 17.72 -6.99
CA PHE A 362 -7.55 16.93 -8.08
C PHE A 362 -8.32 17.78 -9.09
N LEU A 363 -8.99 18.83 -8.63
CA LEU A 363 -9.64 19.78 -9.53
C LEU A 363 -8.60 20.49 -10.41
N ARG A 364 -7.47 20.90 -9.82
CA ARG A 364 -6.35 21.48 -10.56
C ARG A 364 -5.85 20.51 -11.64
N LEU A 365 -5.55 19.26 -11.26
CA LEU A 365 -5.09 18.25 -12.22
C LEU A 365 -6.13 17.95 -13.32
N TYR A 366 -7.42 17.96 -12.99
CA TYR A 366 -8.48 17.80 -13.98
C TYR A 366 -8.53 18.97 -14.97
N HIS A 367 -8.48 20.22 -14.48
CA HIS A 367 -8.45 21.40 -15.33
C HIS A 367 -7.19 21.49 -16.21
N GLU A 368 -6.07 20.94 -15.74
CA GLU A 368 -4.84 20.77 -16.51
C GLU A 368 -4.92 19.63 -17.56
N GLY A 369 -6.01 18.86 -17.60
CA GLY A 369 -6.13 17.70 -18.48
C GLY A 369 -5.21 16.55 -18.08
N ARG A 370 -4.85 16.45 -16.80
CA ARG A 370 -3.94 15.44 -16.23
C ARG A 370 -4.65 14.42 -15.34
N LEU A 371 -5.97 14.52 -15.17
CA LEU A 371 -6.79 13.58 -14.41
C LEU A 371 -7.91 13.02 -15.29
N HIS A 372 -7.99 11.70 -15.39
CA HIS A 372 -8.83 10.98 -16.36
C HIS A 372 -9.56 9.82 -15.71
N ASP A 373 -10.51 9.22 -16.46
CA ASP A 373 -11.22 8.01 -16.05
C ASP A 373 -10.38 6.76 -16.33
N ASP A 374 -10.24 5.91 -15.32
CA ASP A 374 -9.71 4.56 -15.46
C ASP A 374 -10.85 3.61 -15.89
N LYS A 375 -10.49 2.47 -16.47
CA LYS A 375 -11.44 1.44 -16.92
C LYS A 375 -12.21 0.77 -15.77
N HIS A 376 -11.65 0.80 -14.55
CA HIS A 376 -12.29 0.16 -13.41
C HIS A 376 -13.38 1.07 -12.84
N LEU A 377 -14.54 0.47 -12.59
CA LEU A 377 -15.67 1.12 -11.94
C LEU A 377 -15.67 0.79 -10.45
N LEU A 378 -15.85 1.83 -9.64
CA LEU A 378 -16.09 1.81 -8.21
C LEU A 378 -17.58 1.71 -7.95
N THR A 379 -17.98 0.86 -7.02
CA THR A 379 -19.32 0.91 -6.42
C THR A 379 -19.33 1.98 -5.35
N LEU A 380 -20.32 2.87 -5.39
CA LEU A 380 -20.51 3.87 -4.35
C LEU A 380 -20.89 3.20 -3.04
N GLN A 381 -20.32 3.71 -1.97
CA GLN A 381 -20.63 3.26 -0.64
C GLN A 381 -21.95 3.86 -0.18
N VAL A 382 -22.88 3.00 0.20
CA VAL A 382 -24.15 3.37 0.80
C VAL A 382 -23.97 3.54 2.32
N ASN A 383 -23.17 2.68 2.97
CA ASN A 383 -23.08 2.55 4.43
C ASN A 383 -21.67 2.22 4.93
N GLY A 384 -21.42 2.43 6.24
CA GLY A 384 -20.21 1.98 6.93
C GLY A 384 -19.02 2.95 6.84
N VAL A 385 -17.79 2.41 6.91
CA VAL A 385 -16.57 3.24 7.00
C VAL A 385 -15.90 3.44 5.65
N CYS A 386 -15.77 4.70 5.24
CA CYS A 386 -15.26 5.11 3.92
C CYS A 386 -13.85 4.61 3.59
N ALA A 387 -12.99 4.48 4.60
CA ALA A 387 -11.66 3.90 4.43
C ALA A 387 -11.73 2.42 4.03
N HIS A 388 -12.57 1.63 4.69
CA HIS A 388 -12.72 0.20 4.40
C HIS A 388 -13.32 -0.02 3.01
N SER A 389 -14.38 0.71 2.65
CA SER A 389 -14.99 0.62 1.32
C SER A 389 -14.00 1.01 0.21
N SER A 390 -13.18 2.05 0.42
CA SER A 390 -12.13 2.44 -0.51
C SER A 390 -11.01 1.40 -0.63
N LEU A 391 -10.66 0.71 0.46
CA LEU A 391 -9.70 -0.41 0.44
C LEU A 391 -10.23 -1.64 -0.30
N LEU A 392 -11.50 -2.01 -0.07
CA LEU A 392 -12.14 -3.11 -0.78
C LEU A 392 -12.24 -2.82 -2.28
N ALA A 393 -12.59 -1.59 -2.64
CA ALA A 393 -12.56 -1.10 -4.01
C ALA A 393 -11.15 -1.14 -4.62
N TRP A 394 -10.13 -0.71 -3.88
CA TRP A 394 -8.74 -0.82 -4.30
C TRP A 394 -8.36 -2.27 -4.59
N PHE A 395 -8.67 -3.18 -3.67
CA PHE A 395 -8.39 -4.60 -3.82
C PHE A 395 -9.08 -5.19 -5.06
N LYS A 396 -10.33 -4.80 -5.34
CA LYS A 396 -11.04 -5.18 -6.57
C LYS A 396 -10.28 -4.79 -7.84
N THR A 397 -9.54 -3.68 -7.85
CA THR A 397 -8.70 -3.28 -8.99
C THR A 397 -7.39 -4.07 -9.12
N LYS A 398 -7.04 -4.88 -8.11
CA LYS A 398 -5.76 -5.61 -8.01
C LYS A 398 -5.87 -7.09 -8.29
N VAL A 399 -7.04 -7.68 -8.07
CA VAL A 399 -7.25 -9.12 -8.21
C VAL A 399 -8.28 -9.43 -9.31
N PRO A 400 -8.23 -10.63 -9.91
CA PRO A 400 -9.30 -11.10 -10.78
C PRO A 400 -10.65 -11.14 -10.04
N GLU A 401 -11.74 -10.91 -10.76
CA GLU A 401 -13.11 -10.92 -10.19
C GLU A 401 -13.41 -12.21 -9.38
N PRO A 402 -13.04 -13.43 -9.82
CA PRO A 402 -13.26 -14.64 -9.02
C PRO A 402 -12.59 -14.58 -7.64
N THR A 403 -11.34 -14.10 -7.57
CA THR A 403 -10.60 -13.95 -6.31
C THR A 403 -11.28 -12.91 -5.41
N PHE A 404 -11.72 -11.79 -5.98
CA PHE A 404 -12.44 -10.75 -5.24
C PHE A 404 -13.74 -11.28 -4.62
N LEU A 405 -14.57 -11.97 -5.40
CA LEU A 405 -15.85 -12.50 -4.93
C LEU A 405 -15.68 -13.58 -3.86
N LEU A 406 -14.67 -14.45 -4.01
CA LEU A 406 -14.34 -15.45 -3.00
C LEU A 406 -13.91 -14.79 -1.68
N PHE A 407 -13.01 -13.81 -1.76
CA PHE A 407 -12.58 -13.02 -0.60
C PHE A 407 -13.79 -12.37 0.09
N GLN A 408 -14.61 -11.64 -0.66
CA GLN A 408 -15.78 -10.93 -0.13
C GLN A 408 -16.75 -11.88 0.59
N PHE A 409 -17.07 -13.04 -0.01
CA PHE A 409 -17.96 -14.03 0.59
C PHE A 409 -17.36 -14.59 1.88
N THR A 410 -16.11 -15.06 1.86
CA THR A 410 -15.47 -15.68 3.05
C THR A 410 -15.36 -14.70 4.22
N THR A 411 -15.02 -13.45 3.94
CA THR A 411 -14.86 -12.40 4.94
C THR A 411 -16.21 -11.98 5.54
N ALA A 412 -17.26 -11.82 4.73
CA ALA A 412 -18.61 -11.53 5.22
C ALA A 412 -19.20 -12.68 6.04
N GLN A 413 -19.02 -13.92 5.59
CA GLN A 413 -19.51 -15.12 6.29
C GLN A 413 -18.84 -15.26 7.67
N LYS A 414 -17.52 -15.07 7.73
CA LYS A 414 -16.76 -15.08 8.99
C LYS A 414 -17.19 -13.97 9.93
N ALA A 415 -17.44 -12.76 9.41
CA ALA A 415 -17.94 -11.66 10.22
C ALA A 415 -19.34 -11.98 10.80
N LEU A 416 -20.22 -12.63 10.03
CA LEU A 416 -21.55 -13.01 10.52
C LEU A 416 -21.46 -14.04 11.65
N GLN A 417 -20.59 -15.05 11.51
CA GLN A 417 -20.31 -16.01 12.59
C GLN A 417 -19.77 -15.32 13.84
N ARG A 418 -18.87 -14.35 13.70
CA ARG A 418 -18.33 -13.55 14.80
C ARG A 418 -19.42 -12.69 15.47
N LEU A 419 -20.35 -12.14 14.70
CA LEU A 419 -21.49 -11.40 15.25
C LEU A 419 -22.43 -12.31 16.04
N ASP A 420 -22.73 -13.51 15.54
CA ASP A 420 -23.54 -14.49 16.28
C ASP A 420 -22.89 -14.84 17.63
N GLN A 421 -21.57 -15.05 17.65
CA GLN A 421 -20.80 -15.27 18.88
C GLN A 421 -20.78 -14.06 19.81
N PHE A 422 -20.66 -12.86 19.24
CA PHE A 422 -20.70 -11.60 19.99
C PHE A 422 -22.05 -11.42 20.68
N ILE A 423 -23.16 -11.65 19.96
CA ILE A 423 -24.53 -11.58 20.50
C ILE A 423 -24.73 -12.61 21.62
N ALA A 424 -24.23 -13.84 21.44
CA ALA A 424 -24.38 -14.90 22.43
C ALA A 424 -23.67 -14.59 23.76
N ASN A 425 -22.60 -13.79 23.72
CA ASN A 425 -21.81 -13.40 24.88
C ASN A 425 -22.03 -11.93 25.28
N TYR A 426 -23.03 -11.26 24.68
CA TYR A 426 -23.25 -9.84 24.89
C TYR A 426 -23.58 -9.54 26.35
N ASN A 427 -22.81 -8.63 26.94
CA ASN A 427 -23.03 -8.13 28.29
C ASN A 427 -23.28 -6.63 28.27
N VAL A 428 -24.48 -6.23 28.70
CA VAL A 428 -24.92 -4.83 28.73
C VAL A 428 -23.95 -3.93 29.52
N SER A 429 -23.26 -4.44 30.54
CA SER A 429 -22.32 -3.64 31.35
C SER A 429 -21.09 -3.15 30.60
N GLU A 430 -20.78 -3.71 29.42
CA GLU A 430 -19.62 -3.32 28.61
C GLU A 430 -19.88 -2.08 27.75
N PHE A 431 -21.14 -1.61 27.70
CA PHE A 431 -21.58 -0.48 26.90
C PHE A 431 -22.28 0.57 27.77
N THR A 432 -22.21 1.83 27.33
CA THR A 432 -22.91 2.94 28.00
C THR A 432 -24.42 2.91 27.77
N GLU A 433 -24.86 2.24 26.70
CA GLU A 433 -26.25 2.12 26.29
C GLU A 433 -26.52 0.66 25.86
N ASP A 434 -27.77 0.21 25.96
CA ASP A 434 -28.17 -1.10 25.44
C ASP A 434 -28.16 -1.09 23.91
N ILE A 435 -27.32 -1.94 23.32
CA ILE A 435 -27.13 -2.04 21.87
C ILE A 435 -27.81 -3.27 21.27
N SER A 436 -28.67 -3.96 22.02
CA SER A 436 -29.33 -5.19 21.57
C SER A 436 -30.04 -5.03 20.23
N GLN A 437 -30.77 -3.92 20.03
CA GLN A 437 -31.46 -3.65 18.76
C GLN A 437 -30.46 -3.42 17.61
N VAL A 438 -29.37 -2.69 17.89
CA VAL A 438 -28.29 -2.44 16.91
C VAL A 438 -27.70 -3.77 16.42
N LEU A 439 -27.47 -4.72 17.34
CA LEU A 439 -26.93 -6.03 17.02
C LEU A 439 -27.91 -6.87 16.18
N LEU A 440 -29.21 -6.80 16.46
CA LEU A 440 -30.24 -7.49 15.67
C LEU A 440 -30.34 -6.92 14.26
N ASP A 441 -30.35 -5.59 14.12
CA ASP A 441 -30.40 -4.91 12.82
C ASP A 441 -29.14 -5.23 11.99
N LEU A 442 -27.96 -5.19 12.63
CA LEU A 442 -26.70 -5.56 11.98
C LEU A 442 -26.68 -7.03 11.55
N ARG A 443 -27.27 -7.93 12.35
CA ARG A 443 -27.35 -9.35 12.01
C ARG A 443 -28.24 -9.59 10.81
N GLU A 444 -29.39 -8.92 10.74
CA GLU A 444 -30.28 -9.01 9.59
C GLU A 444 -29.64 -8.46 8.31
N ALA A 445 -28.94 -7.31 8.41
CA ALA A 445 -28.12 -6.79 7.32
C ALA A 445 -27.02 -7.78 6.89
N GLY A 446 -26.33 -8.37 7.87
CA GLY A 446 -25.27 -9.34 7.66
C GLY A 446 -25.74 -10.58 6.90
N LYS A 447 -26.92 -11.13 7.23
CA LYS A 447 -27.51 -12.25 6.49
C LYS A 447 -27.71 -11.92 5.01
N ARG A 448 -28.30 -10.75 4.71
CA ARG A 448 -28.52 -10.30 3.33
C ARG A 448 -27.20 -10.10 2.57
N THR A 449 -26.21 -9.48 3.23
CA THR A 449 -24.87 -9.29 2.66
C THR A 449 -24.20 -10.61 2.30
N VAL A 450 -24.29 -11.61 3.18
CA VAL A 450 -23.75 -12.96 2.93
C VAL A 450 -24.52 -13.68 1.81
N GLU A 451 -25.85 -13.59 1.79
CA GLU A 451 -26.68 -14.15 0.71
C GLU A 451 -26.36 -13.53 -0.65
N ASP A 452 -26.17 -12.22 -0.72
CA ASP A 452 -25.78 -11.51 -1.94
C ASP A 452 -24.40 -11.93 -2.44
N ALA A 453 -23.41 -11.97 -1.55
CA ALA A 453 -22.06 -12.43 -1.86
C ALA A 453 -22.07 -13.90 -2.33
N ALA A 454 -22.86 -14.76 -1.69
CA ALA A 454 -23.03 -16.15 -2.08
C ALA A 454 -23.62 -16.27 -3.50
N ARG A 455 -24.66 -15.49 -3.82
CA ARG A 455 -25.28 -15.49 -5.16
C ARG A 455 -24.28 -15.08 -6.25
N GLN A 456 -23.49 -14.04 -6.00
CA GLN A 456 -22.46 -13.58 -6.94
C GLN A 456 -21.36 -14.64 -7.12
N LEU A 457 -20.89 -15.25 -6.03
CA LEU A 457 -19.87 -16.29 -6.08
C LEU A 457 -20.37 -17.56 -6.81
N ILE A 458 -21.61 -17.98 -6.59
CA ILE A 458 -22.23 -19.11 -7.30
C ILE A 458 -22.33 -18.84 -8.80
N HIS A 459 -22.74 -17.62 -9.18
CA HIS A 459 -22.82 -17.23 -10.58
C HIS A 459 -21.44 -17.29 -11.24
N GLU A 460 -20.41 -16.76 -10.58
CA GLU A 460 -19.05 -16.76 -11.09
C GLU A 460 -18.45 -18.18 -11.15
N LYS A 461 -18.75 -19.03 -10.17
CA LYS A 461 -18.39 -20.46 -10.20
C LYS A 461 -18.97 -21.15 -11.43
N ARG A 462 -20.23 -20.87 -11.80
CA ARG A 462 -20.84 -21.43 -13.01
C ARG A 462 -20.08 -20.98 -14.27
N ARG A 463 -19.80 -19.68 -14.39
CA ARG A 463 -19.02 -19.11 -15.51
C ARG A 463 -17.65 -19.79 -15.63
N ILE A 464 -16.90 -19.88 -14.53
CA ILE A 464 -15.58 -20.52 -14.49
C ILE A 464 -15.65 -22.02 -14.81
N THR A 465 -16.72 -22.70 -14.40
CA THR A 465 -16.92 -24.12 -14.74
C THR A 465 -17.12 -24.32 -16.24
N GLU A 466 -17.90 -23.46 -16.89
CA GLU A 466 -18.10 -23.49 -18.34
C GLU A 466 -16.81 -23.15 -19.10
N GLU A 467 -16.07 -22.12 -18.67
CA GLU A 467 -14.77 -21.76 -19.25
C GLU A 467 -13.74 -22.89 -19.10
N ARG A 468 -13.71 -23.55 -17.95
CA ARG A 468 -12.87 -24.73 -17.72
C ARG A 468 -13.18 -25.84 -18.72
N MET A 469 -14.45 -26.16 -18.96
CA MET A 469 -14.83 -27.18 -19.96
C MET A 469 -14.37 -26.79 -21.37
N GLN A 470 -14.48 -25.52 -21.74
CA GLN A 470 -13.96 -25.00 -23.02
C GLN A 470 -12.45 -25.14 -23.13
N LEU A 471 -11.71 -24.78 -22.07
CA LEU A 471 -10.26 -24.92 -22.00
C LEU A 471 -9.82 -26.38 -22.12
N GLN A 472 -10.54 -27.31 -21.50
CA GLN A 472 -10.28 -28.75 -21.62
C GLN A 472 -10.45 -29.21 -23.08
N SER A 473 -11.55 -28.82 -23.74
CA SER A 473 -11.77 -29.12 -25.17
C SER A 473 -10.67 -28.54 -26.06
N GLN A 474 -10.25 -27.29 -25.81
CA GLN A 474 -9.14 -26.66 -26.54
C GLN A 474 -7.83 -27.42 -26.32
N LEU A 475 -7.52 -27.83 -25.08
CA LEU A 475 -6.30 -28.59 -24.80
C LEU A 475 -6.33 -29.95 -25.51
N SER A 476 -7.46 -30.67 -25.45
CA SER A 476 -7.64 -31.95 -26.17
C SER A 476 -7.41 -31.78 -27.67
N SER A 477 -7.99 -30.76 -28.31
CA SER A 477 -7.76 -30.51 -29.74
C SER A 477 -6.29 -30.28 -30.11
N LEU A 478 -5.53 -29.64 -29.21
CA LEU A 478 -4.09 -29.44 -29.40
C LEU A 478 -3.29 -30.72 -29.15
N LEU A 479 -3.77 -31.62 -28.28
CA LEU A 479 -3.16 -32.92 -27.99
C LEU A 479 -3.47 -33.96 -29.06
N ASP A 480 -4.67 -33.95 -29.64
CA ASP A 480 -5.15 -34.87 -30.68
C ASP A 480 -4.32 -34.84 -31.96
N LYS A 481 -3.64 -33.71 -32.26
CA LYS A 481 -2.58 -33.66 -33.28
C LYS A 481 -1.48 -34.73 -33.09
N LYS A 482 -1.43 -35.39 -31.93
CA LYS A 482 -0.53 -36.49 -31.57
C LYS A 482 -1.25 -37.73 -31.00
N GLY A 483 -2.58 -37.84 -31.16
CA GLY A 483 -3.38 -38.97 -30.68
C GLY A 483 -3.42 -39.14 -29.16
N LYS A 484 -3.40 -38.04 -28.41
CA LYS A 484 -3.48 -38.04 -26.94
C LYS A 484 -4.70 -37.23 -26.50
N GLN A 485 -5.40 -37.72 -25.49
CA GLN A 485 -6.53 -37.03 -24.87
C GLN A 485 -6.09 -36.35 -23.56
N ILE A 486 -6.94 -35.47 -23.01
CA ILE A 486 -6.64 -34.79 -21.74
C ILE A 486 -6.71 -35.76 -20.56
N GLU A 487 -7.56 -36.79 -20.67
CA GLU A 487 -7.71 -37.91 -19.75
C GLU A 487 -6.41 -38.73 -19.62
N ASP A 488 -5.54 -38.69 -20.64
CA ASP A 488 -4.20 -39.30 -20.62
C ASP A 488 -3.17 -38.49 -19.82
N ILE A 489 -3.55 -37.33 -19.27
CA ILE A 489 -2.72 -36.49 -18.41
C ILE A 489 -3.15 -36.72 -16.95
N PRO A 490 -2.49 -37.65 -16.22
CA PRO A 490 -2.88 -37.98 -14.85
C PRO A 490 -2.63 -36.84 -13.86
N ASP A 491 -1.71 -35.92 -14.18
CA ASP A 491 -1.33 -34.78 -13.34
C ASP A 491 -1.03 -33.56 -14.22
N LEU A 492 -2.00 -32.64 -14.28
CA LEU A 492 -1.91 -31.37 -15.02
C LEU A 492 -0.79 -30.44 -14.49
N PRO A 493 -0.60 -30.26 -13.17
CA PRO A 493 0.56 -29.58 -12.61
C PRO A 493 1.92 -30.14 -13.09
N GLN A 494 2.13 -31.46 -12.99
CA GLN A 494 3.36 -32.09 -13.48
C GLN A 494 3.51 -31.94 -15.00
N TYR A 495 2.40 -32.00 -15.75
CA TYR A 495 2.40 -31.74 -17.17
C TYR A 495 2.86 -30.32 -17.50
N LEU A 496 2.36 -29.31 -16.79
CA LEU A 496 2.77 -27.91 -16.94
C LEU A 496 4.28 -27.75 -16.66
N GLU A 497 4.77 -28.27 -15.54
CA GLU A 497 6.20 -28.23 -15.22
C GLU A 497 7.06 -28.87 -16.32
N LYS A 498 6.63 -30.04 -16.79
CA LYS A 498 7.32 -30.74 -17.88
C LYS A 498 7.33 -29.94 -19.18
N LYS A 499 6.33 -29.08 -19.44
CA LYS A 499 6.35 -28.16 -20.59
C LYS A 499 7.30 -27.00 -20.37
N LEU A 500 7.29 -26.39 -19.19
CA LEU A 500 8.16 -25.26 -18.84
C LEU A 500 9.64 -25.62 -18.89
N ARG A 501 10.00 -26.86 -18.54
CA ARG A 501 11.38 -27.35 -18.55
C ARG A 501 11.92 -27.71 -19.96
N LYS A 502 11.08 -27.73 -21.00
CA LYS A 502 11.56 -28.04 -22.35
C LYS A 502 12.36 -26.88 -22.93
N GLU A 503 13.48 -27.20 -23.57
CA GLU A 503 14.33 -26.25 -24.31
C GLU A 503 13.61 -25.58 -25.49
N GLN A 504 12.45 -26.12 -25.90
CA GLN A 504 11.66 -25.64 -27.03
C GLN A 504 10.91 -24.33 -26.78
N LEU A 505 10.82 -23.87 -25.52
CA LEU A 505 10.19 -22.59 -25.19
C LEU A 505 11.24 -21.48 -25.20
N THR A 506 10.99 -20.46 -26.02
CA THR A 506 11.81 -19.24 -26.02
C THR A 506 11.69 -18.50 -24.68
N PRO A 507 12.68 -17.66 -24.29
CA PRO A 507 12.57 -16.83 -23.10
C PRO A 507 11.31 -15.95 -23.07
N ASN A 508 10.90 -15.44 -24.24
CA ASN A 508 9.69 -14.62 -24.39
C ASN A 508 8.42 -15.42 -24.10
N GLU A 509 8.30 -16.65 -24.63
CA GLU A 509 7.15 -17.51 -24.35
C GLU A 509 7.10 -17.93 -22.89
N ARG A 510 8.26 -18.19 -22.25
CA ARG A 510 8.30 -18.48 -20.81
C ARG A 510 7.78 -17.30 -19.98
N LYS A 511 8.19 -16.08 -20.36
CA LYS A 511 7.69 -14.84 -19.75
C LYS A 511 6.18 -14.70 -19.96
N GLU A 512 5.69 -14.91 -21.18
CA GLU A 512 4.26 -14.81 -21.49
C GLU A 512 3.41 -15.87 -20.73
N ILE A 513 3.89 -17.11 -20.61
CA ILE A 513 3.24 -18.14 -19.79
C ILE A 513 3.19 -17.72 -18.32
N ALA A 514 4.27 -17.16 -17.80
CA ALA A 514 4.33 -16.69 -16.41
C ALA A 514 3.37 -15.52 -16.16
N GLU A 515 3.32 -14.55 -17.06
CA GLU A 515 2.52 -13.32 -16.94
C GLU A 515 1.04 -13.49 -17.32
N THR A 516 0.68 -14.58 -18.00
CA THR A 516 -0.74 -14.84 -18.35
C THR A 516 -1.59 -15.00 -17.08
N ASP A 517 -2.66 -14.22 -16.99
CA ASP A 517 -3.68 -14.34 -15.95
C ASP A 517 -4.31 -15.75 -15.97
N SER A 518 -4.32 -16.41 -14.83
CA SER A 518 -4.76 -17.81 -14.71
C SER A 518 -6.28 -17.97 -14.64
N LEU A 519 -7.04 -16.94 -14.24
CA LEU A 519 -8.50 -17.00 -14.00
C LEU A 519 -9.34 -16.34 -15.10
N THR A 520 -8.75 -16.15 -16.27
CA THR A 520 -9.42 -15.59 -17.45
C THR A 520 -9.59 -16.63 -18.55
N LYS A 521 -10.58 -16.41 -19.42
CA LYS A 521 -10.72 -17.16 -20.68
C LYS A 521 -9.43 -17.12 -21.50
N TRP A 522 -9.10 -18.22 -22.18
CA TRP A 522 -8.08 -18.21 -23.23
C TRP A 522 -8.68 -17.72 -24.55
N VAL A 523 -8.07 -16.68 -25.12
CA VAL A 523 -8.36 -16.19 -26.47
C VAL A 523 -7.06 -16.28 -27.24
N GLU A 524 -7.03 -17.04 -28.34
CA GLU A 524 -5.85 -17.06 -29.19
C GLU A 524 -5.60 -15.63 -29.73
N PRO A 525 -4.35 -15.12 -29.67
CA PRO A 525 -4.02 -13.84 -30.27
C PRO A 525 -4.19 -13.97 -31.78
N THR A 526 -5.32 -13.50 -32.31
CA THR A 526 -5.55 -13.36 -33.74
C THR A 526 -4.72 -12.20 -34.28
N GLN A 527 -4.16 -12.36 -35.49
CA GLN A 527 -3.61 -11.22 -36.24
C GLN A 527 -4.71 -10.15 -36.37
N ARG A 528 -4.47 -8.96 -35.81
CA ARG A 528 -5.48 -7.90 -35.61
C ARG A 528 -6.17 -7.46 -36.91
N GLY A 529 -7.44 -7.09 -36.78
CA GLY A 529 -8.12 -6.18 -37.69
C GLY A 529 -9.20 -5.35 -36.97
N GLY A 530 -8.94 -4.05 -36.78
CA GLY A 530 -10.00 -3.03 -36.72
C GLY A 530 -10.48 -2.54 -35.34
N PHE A 531 -10.27 -1.23 -35.13
CA PHE A 531 -10.91 -0.30 -34.19
C PHE A 531 -10.40 -0.20 -32.73
N TRP A 532 -10.14 1.06 -32.35
CA TRP A 532 -9.59 1.63 -31.10
C TRP A 532 -8.06 1.83 -31.05
N PRO A 533 -7.55 3.00 -31.47
CA PRO A 533 -6.29 3.55 -30.98
C PRO A 533 -6.54 4.30 -29.66
N PHE A 534 -5.47 4.62 -28.94
CA PHE A 534 -5.41 5.24 -27.60
C PHE A 534 -5.42 4.21 -26.45
N PHE A 535 -4.30 4.16 -25.72
CA PHE A 535 -3.99 3.31 -24.55
C PHE A 535 -3.43 1.90 -24.77
N THR A 536 -2.38 1.79 -25.59
CA THR A 536 -1.21 0.95 -25.24
C THR A 536 0.04 1.57 -25.87
N THR A 537 0.85 2.30 -25.11
CA THR A 537 2.19 2.76 -25.51
C THR A 537 3.25 1.67 -25.34
N GLU A 538 2.88 0.43 -25.66
CA GLU A 538 3.84 -0.60 -26.05
C GLU A 538 3.37 -1.12 -27.40
N ALA A 539 3.99 -0.63 -28.47
CA ALA A 539 3.95 -1.31 -29.75
C ALA A 539 4.56 -2.70 -29.53
N ARG A 540 3.71 -3.71 -29.30
CA ARG A 540 4.15 -5.11 -29.33
C ARG A 540 4.85 -5.33 -30.67
N PRO A 541 6.09 -5.83 -30.71
CA PRO A 541 6.69 -6.26 -31.95
C PRO A 541 5.76 -7.30 -32.59
N GLN A 542 5.65 -7.22 -33.91
CA GLN A 542 4.72 -7.95 -34.77
C GLN A 542 4.48 -9.40 -34.31
N GLY A 543 3.19 -9.78 -34.30
CA GLY A 543 2.70 -11.05 -33.75
C GLY A 543 3.45 -12.29 -34.22
N GLN A 544 4.27 -12.84 -33.33
CA GLN A 544 4.63 -14.25 -33.39
C GLN A 544 3.47 -15.04 -32.78
N SER A 545 2.89 -15.96 -33.57
CA SER A 545 1.97 -16.95 -33.01
C SER A 545 2.72 -17.78 -31.97
N LEU A 546 2.18 -17.84 -30.75
CA LEU A 546 2.66 -18.73 -29.70
C LEU A 546 2.85 -20.16 -30.24
N SER A 547 3.95 -20.81 -29.85
CA SER A 547 4.18 -22.21 -30.22
C SER A 547 3.14 -23.13 -29.57
N ASP A 548 2.88 -24.29 -30.20
CA ASP A 548 1.99 -25.32 -29.64
C ASP A 548 2.38 -25.72 -28.18
N PRO A 549 3.67 -25.87 -27.81
CA PRO A 549 4.09 -26.04 -26.42
C PRO A 549 3.66 -24.91 -25.49
N ALA A 550 3.79 -23.65 -25.92
CA ALA A 550 3.40 -22.48 -25.12
C ALA A 550 1.88 -22.41 -24.94
N LYS A 551 1.10 -22.58 -26.01
CA LYS A 551 -0.37 -22.67 -25.96
C LYS A 551 -0.84 -23.76 -24.98
N LYS A 552 -0.25 -24.96 -25.06
CA LYS A 552 -0.55 -26.07 -24.15
C LYS A 552 -0.23 -25.76 -22.69
N ALA A 553 0.89 -25.07 -22.44
CA ALA A 553 1.28 -24.67 -21.10
C ALA A 553 0.31 -23.62 -20.53
N ILE A 554 -0.08 -22.61 -21.32
CA ILE A 554 -1.03 -21.59 -20.89
C ILE A 554 -2.40 -22.19 -20.58
N ILE A 555 -2.94 -23.02 -21.48
CA ILE A 555 -4.24 -23.66 -21.28
C ILE A 555 -4.20 -24.57 -20.04
N ALA A 556 -3.15 -25.38 -19.86
CA ALA A 556 -2.99 -26.20 -18.66
C ALA A 556 -2.92 -25.35 -17.38
N LYS A 557 -2.15 -24.25 -17.38
CA LYS A 557 -2.08 -23.30 -16.26
C LYS A 557 -3.47 -22.74 -15.90
N LYS A 558 -4.25 -22.35 -16.90
CA LYS A 558 -5.62 -21.84 -16.70
C LYS A 558 -6.55 -22.92 -16.13
N ILE A 559 -6.54 -24.14 -16.68
CA ILE A 559 -7.36 -25.25 -16.16
C ILE A 559 -7.06 -25.51 -14.68
N ILE A 560 -5.77 -25.58 -14.30
CA ILE A 560 -5.36 -25.80 -12.90
C ILE A 560 -5.92 -24.70 -11.98
N ALA A 561 -5.87 -23.44 -12.40
CA ALA A 561 -6.40 -22.34 -11.60
C ALA A 561 -7.93 -22.34 -11.53
N HIS A 562 -8.62 -22.72 -12.62
CA HIS A 562 -10.08 -22.86 -12.62
C HIS A 562 -10.51 -24.00 -11.68
N ASP A 563 -9.81 -25.13 -11.70
CA ASP A 563 -10.03 -26.25 -10.76
C ASP A 563 -9.83 -25.80 -9.31
N ALA A 564 -8.74 -25.07 -9.03
CA ALA A 564 -8.45 -24.55 -7.70
C ALA A 564 -9.54 -23.58 -7.21
N PHE A 565 -10.02 -22.67 -8.07
CA PHE A 565 -11.10 -21.75 -7.72
C PHE A 565 -12.43 -22.47 -7.45
N ILE A 566 -12.79 -23.45 -8.28
CA ILE A 566 -14.01 -24.26 -8.11
C ILE A 566 -13.96 -24.99 -6.77
N TYR A 567 -12.84 -25.64 -6.45
CA TYR A 567 -12.60 -26.29 -5.18
C TYR A 567 -12.67 -25.31 -4.01
N ALA A 568 -11.97 -24.17 -4.10
CA ALA A 568 -11.96 -23.14 -3.07
C ALA A 568 -13.36 -22.63 -2.76
N THR A 569 -14.17 -22.44 -3.80
CA THR A 569 -15.57 -22.01 -3.66
C THR A 569 -16.40 -23.07 -2.91
N GLU A 570 -16.22 -24.35 -3.23
CA GLU A 570 -16.93 -25.44 -2.54
C GLU A 570 -16.52 -25.56 -1.08
N SER A 571 -15.23 -25.39 -0.78
CA SER A 571 -14.72 -25.35 0.58
C SER A 571 -15.25 -24.15 1.36
N ALA A 572 -15.31 -22.97 0.73
CA ALA A 572 -15.83 -21.76 1.37
C ALA A 572 -17.26 -21.95 1.87
N PHE A 573 -18.15 -22.57 1.09
CA PHE A 573 -19.53 -22.85 1.51
C PHE A 573 -19.66 -23.90 2.64
N ARG A 574 -18.57 -24.59 3.02
CA ARG A 574 -18.56 -25.60 4.10
C ARG A 574 -17.98 -25.07 5.42
N ILE A 575 -17.28 -23.93 5.37
CA ILE A 575 -16.80 -23.18 6.54
C ILE A 575 -17.98 -22.39 7.09
#